data_AF-A0A381F670-F1
#
_entry.id   AF-A0A381F670-F1
#
_cell.length_a   1.000
_cell.length_b   1.000
_cell.length_c   1.000
_cell.angle_alpha   90.00
_cell.angle_beta   90.00
_cell.angle_gamma   90.00
#
_symmetry.space_group_name_H-M   'P 1'
#
loop_
_entity.id
_entity.type
_entity.pdbx_description
1 polymer ?
#
loop_
_entity_poly.entity_id
_entity_poly.type
_entity_poly.pdbx_seq_one_letter_code
_entity_poly.pdbx_strand_id
1 'polypeptide(L)'
;MQIQKFFNIAIIYIIIITSQTKAQETIVDIKSKVVKIDSTKSFYIIDIGMKKNKGVFIISKTCDNYLLKKMKIKKNGEYIFKLRYRPHNPNNSFLPKKDIIVEYADDKLVWSNRMKKTFYEECLNMCGLFINNNVKSKECLINK
;
A
#
# COMPACT_ATOMS: atom_id res chain seq x y z
N MET A 1 18.67 -53.45 5.19
CA MET A 1 18.44 -52.29 6.08
C MET A 1 18.86 -50.96 5.40
N GLN A 2 18.32 -50.66 4.21
CA GLN A 2 18.64 -49.41 3.46
C GLN A 2 17.39 -48.65 2.99
N ILE A 3 16.24 -49.32 2.85
CA ILE A 3 14.98 -48.73 2.36
C ILE A 3 14.43 -47.66 3.32
N GLN A 4 14.55 -47.85 4.65
CA GLN A 4 14.13 -46.85 5.63
C GLN A 4 14.93 -45.53 5.57
N LYS A 5 16.16 -45.55 5.07
CA LYS A 5 16.97 -44.32 4.94
C LYS A 5 16.50 -43.45 3.77
N PHE A 6 16.05 -44.07 2.67
CA PHE A 6 15.54 -43.35 1.50
C PHE A 6 14.21 -42.62 1.77
N PHE A 7 13.28 -43.24 2.51
CA PHE A 7 12.01 -42.61 2.88
C PHE A 7 12.21 -41.36 3.77
N ASN A 8 13.16 -41.42 4.72
CA ASN A 8 13.44 -40.27 5.58
C ASN A 8 14.05 -39.08 4.82
N ILE A 9 14.91 -39.34 3.83
CA ILE A 9 15.50 -38.28 2.97
C ILE A 9 14.42 -37.64 2.09
N ALA A 10 13.50 -38.43 1.55
CA ALA A 10 12.40 -37.92 0.72
C ALA A 10 11.42 -37.04 1.50
N ILE A 11 11.12 -37.38 2.77
CA ILE A 11 10.23 -36.58 3.63
C ILE A 11 10.86 -35.22 3.97
N ILE A 12 12.17 -35.18 4.25
CA ILE A 12 12.88 -33.91 4.51
C ILE A 12 12.85 -32.99 3.29
N TYR A 13 13.00 -33.53 2.07
CA TYR A 13 12.91 -32.74 0.84
C TYR A 13 11.50 -32.18 0.58
N ILE A 14 10.43 -32.91 0.90
CA ILE A 14 9.05 -32.45 0.71
C ILE A 14 8.72 -31.26 1.64
N ILE A 15 9.21 -31.27 2.89
CA ILE A 15 8.98 -30.18 3.85
C ILE A 15 9.63 -28.87 3.38
N ILE A 16 10.78 -28.95 2.71
CA ILE A 16 11.51 -27.77 2.22
C ILE A 16 10.75 -27.11 1.04
N ILE A 17 10.08 -27.88 0.19
CA ILE A 17 9.41 -27.33 -1.02
C ILE A 17 8.12 -26.56 -0.66
N THR A 18 7.41 -26.93 0.41
CA THR A 18 6.14 -26.28 0.78
C THR A 18 6.27 -24.96 1.53
N SER A 19 7.48 -24.54 1.91
CA SER A 19 7.71 -23.27 2.61
C SER A 19 7.87 -22.06 1.68
N GLN A 20 7.39 -22.16 0.43
CA GLN A 20 7.23 -20.99 -0.43
C GLN A 20 6.29 -19.98 0.24
N THR A 21 6.93 -18.95 0.78
CA THR A 21 6.34 -17.87 1.54
C THR A 21 5.36 -17.09 0.68
N LYS A 22 4.06 -17.29 0.91
CA LYS A 22 3.05 -16.32 0.46
C LYS A 22 3.40 -15.00 1.15
N ALA A 23 3.84 -14.00 0.37
CA ALA A 23 4.01 -12.65 0.86
C ALA A 23 2.66 -12.19 1.44
N GLN A 24 2.55 -12.18 2.77
CA GLN A 24 1.30 -11.90 3.45
C GLN A 24 0.98 -10.42 3.24
N GLU A 25 -0.14 -10.14 2.57
CA GLU A 25 -0.63 -8.78 2.40
C GLU A 25 -0.97 -8.21 3.77
N THR A 26 -0.39 -7.06 4.12
CA THR A 26 -0.65 -6.40 5.39
C THR A 26 -1.54 -5.19 5.14
N ILE A 27 -2.71 -5.16 5.77
CA ILE A 27 -3.58 -3.98 5.79
C ILE A 27 -3.25 -3.19 7.06
N VAL A 28 -3.00 -1.89 6.90
CA VAL A 28 -2.63 -0.98 7.99
C VAL A 28 -3.50 0.27 7.97
N ASP A 29 -3.91 0.74 9.15
CA ASP A 29 -4.55 2.03 9.32
C ASP A 29 -3.49 3.08 9.70
N ILE A 30 -3.35 4.11 8.86
CA ILE A 30 -2.32 5.16 9.02
C ILE A 30 -2.99 6.51 9.15
N LYS A 31 -2.87 7.14 10.33
CA LYS A 31 -3.15 8.57 10.50
C LYS A 31 -1.99 9.38 9.89
N SER A 32 -2.28 10.17 8.85
CA SER A 32 -1.26 10.98 8.18
C SER A 32 -1.84 12.23 7.53
N LYS A 33 -0.97 13.18 7.20
CA LYS A 33 -1.30 14.42 6.50
C LYS A 33 -1.11 14.26 5.01
N VAL A 34 -2.04 14.78 4.20
CA VAL A 34 -1.87 14.86 2.75
C VAL A 34 -0.85 15.95 2.42
N VAL A 35 0.29 15.55 1.89
CA VAL A 35 1.38 16.47 1.51
C VAL A 35 1.19 16.99 0.09
N LYS A 36 0.82 16.09 -0.83
CA LYS A 36 0.66 16.39 -2.26
C LYS A 36 -0.48 15.56 -2.84
N ILE A 37 -1.21 16.15 -3.77
CA ILE A 37 -2.16 15.47 -4.64
C ILE A 37 -1.75 15.83 -6.05
N ASP A 38 -1.24 14.87 -6.79
CA ASP A 38 -1.01 14.97 -8.23
C ASP A 38 -2.14 14.24 -8.97
N SER A 39 -2.33 14.58 -10.24
CA SER A 39 -3.35 14.00 -11.11
C SER A 39 -2.69 13.59 -12.43
N THR A 40 -3.07 12.42 -12.93
CA THR A 40 -2.72 11.95 -14.28
C THR A 40 -4.00 11.93 -15.12
N LYS A 41 -4.07 11.15 -16.21
CA LYS A 41 -5.32 11.01 -16.97
C LYS A 41 -6.34 10.21 -16.14
N SER A 42 -5.92 9.05 -15.65
CA SER A 42 -6.76 8.00 -15.07
C SER A 42 -6.69 7.94 -13.54
N PHE A 43 -5.65 8.52 -12.92
CA PHE A 43 -5.37 8.36 -11.49
C PHE A 43 -5.14 9.68 -10.76
N TYR A 44 -5.33 9.64 -9.43
CA TYR A 44 -4.72 10.56 -8.49
C TYR A 44 -3.52 9.89 -7.82
N ILE A 45 -2.47 10.66 -7.58
CA ILE A 45 -1.28 10.24 -6.86
C ILE A 45 -1.26 11.02 -5.55
N ILE A 46 -1.35 10.32 -4.43
CA ILE A 46 -1.48 10.94 -3.10
C ILE A 46 -0.20 10.71 -2.31
N ASP A 47 0.54 11.79 -2.06
CA ASP A 47 1.64 11.77 -1.09
C ASP A 47 1.08 12.05 0.31
N ILE A 48 1.36 11.13 1.23
CA ILE A 48 1.05 11.28 2.65
C ILE A 48 2.33 11.37 3.46
N GLY A 49 2.31 12.13 4.55
CA GLY A 49 3.53 12.35 5.33
C GLY A 49 3.29 13.02 6.67
N MET A 50 3.75 12.36 7.72
CA MET A 50 4.15 12.98 8.98
C MET A 50 5.60 12.58 9.28
N LYS A 51 6.33 13.33 10.11
CA LYS A 51 7.81 13.24 10.32
C LYS A 51 8.47 11.88 10.02
N LYS A 52 7.96 10.77 10.57
CA LYS A 52 8.51 9.40 10.40
C LYS A 52 7.76 8.49 9.40
N ASN A 53 6.55 8.85 8.99
CA ASN A 53 5.68 8.02 8.14
C ASN A 53 5.37 8.75 6.84
N LYS A 54 6.28 8.67 5.87
CA LYS A 54 6.08 9.18 4.51
C LYS A 54 5.69 8.04 3.58
N GLY A 55 4.67 8.25 2.76
CA GLY A 55 4.28 7.27 1.76
C GLY A 55 3.52 7.87 0.62
N VAL A 56 3.28 7.04 -0.38
CA VAL A 56 2.53 7.40 -1.59
C VAL A 56 1.65 6.23 -1.98
N PHE A 57 0.48 6.54 -2.51
CA PHE A 57 -0.42 5.58 -3.12
C PHE A 57 -1.11 6.19 -4.32
N ILE A 58 -1.61 5.31 -5.19
CA ILE A 58 -2.32 5.67 -6.42
C ILE A 58 -3.78 5.29 -6.23
N ILE A 59 -4.70 6.11 -6.71
CA ILE A 59 -6.13 5.79 -6.70
C ILE A 59 -6.79 6.17 -8.01
N SER A 60 -7.66 5.29 -8.52
CA SER A 60 -8.41 5.57 -9.74
C SER A 60 -9.31 6.80 -9.58
N LYS A 61 -9.43 7.59 -10.64
CA LYS A 61 -10.46 8.64 -10.73
C LYS A 61 -11.84 8.06 -10.95
N THR A 62 -11.91 6.92 -11.63
CA THR A 62 -13.17 6.20 -11.84
C THR A 62 -13.50 5.43 -10.59
N CYS A 63 -14.77 5.52 -10.19
CA CYS A 63 -15.34 4.71 -9.15
C CYS A 63 -16.73 4.31 -9.57
N ASP A 64 -16.94 3.01 -9.70
CA ASP A 64 -18.28 2.46 -9.68
C ASP A 64 -18.68 2.34 -8.21
N ASN A 65 -19.90 2.82 -7.88
CA ASN A 65 -20.45 2.86 -6.52
C ASN A 65 -19.88 3.91 -5.53
N TYR A 66 -20.74 4.80 -5.02
CA TYR A 66 -21.43 4.61 -3.72
C TYR A 66 -21.88 5.94 -3.09
N LEU A 67 -23.17 5.99 -2.81
CA LEU A 67 -23.90 7.00 -2.05
C LEU A 67 -23.44 7.05 -0.57
N LEU A 68 -23.40 8.30 -0.07
CA LEU A 68 -23.50 8.74 1.34
C LEU A 68 -22.24 8.68 2.25
N LYS A 69 -21.93 9.86 2.83
CA LYS A 69 -20.99 10.15 3.95
C LYS A 69 -19.47 10.09 3.69
N LYS A 70 -19.00 10.44 2.50
CA LYS A 70 -17.56 10.56 2.24
C LYS A 70 -17.09 12.02 2.31
N MET A 71 -15.95 12.27 2.95
CA MET A 71 -15.31 13.59 2.97
C MET A 71 -14.32 13.71 1.81
N LYS A 72 -14.32 14.84 1.10
CA LYS A 72 -13.28 15.12 0.10
C LYS A 72 -11.96 15.44 0.81
N ILE A 73 -10.90 14.69 0.53
CA ILE A 73 -9.57 14.98 1.07
C ILE A 73 -9.01 16.27 0.47
N LYS A 74 -8.21 16.99 1.25
CA LYS A 74 -7.56 18.22 0.83
C LYS A 74 -6.08 18.17 1.19
N LYS A 75 -5.26 18.86 0.41
CA LYS A 75 -3.86 19.12 0.77
C LYS A 75 -3.82 19.73 2.17
N ASN A 76 -2.83 19.30 2.96
CA ASN A 76 -2.65 19.63 4.36
C ASN A 76 -3.72 19.10 5.34
N GLY A 77 -4.76 18.42 4.88
CA GLY A 77 -5.71 17.74 5.76
C GLY A 77 -5.11 16.46 6.35
N GLU A 78 -5.53 16.12 7.56
CA GLU A 78 -5.17 14.87 8.23
C GLU A 78 -6.33 13.88 8.16
N TYR A 79 -6.01 12.63 7.83
CA TYR A 79 -7.00 11.56 7.65
C TYR A 79 -6.43 10.23 8.12
N ILE A 80 -7.30 9.24 8.33
CA ILE A 80 -6.91 7.85 8.57
C ILE A 80 -7.06 7.10 7.25
N PHE A 81 -5.95 6.63 6.72
CA PHE A 81 -5.91 5.86 5.47
C PHE A 81 -5.81 4.38 5.79
N LYS A 82 -6.74 3.57 5.27
CA LYS A 82 -6.67 2.12 5.35
C LYS A 82 -5.93 1.62 4.12
N LEU A 83 -4.67 1.26 4.28
CA LEU A 83 -3.73 1.02 3.18
C LEU A 83 -3.34 -0.45 3.12
N ARG A 84 -3.33 -1.03 1.91
CA ARG A 84 -2.71 -2.32 1.64
C ARG A 84 -1.23 -2.09 1.37
N TYR A 85 -0.40 -2.76 2.16
CA TYR A 85 1.04 -2.79 2.00
C TYR A 85 1.46 -4.22 1.65
N ARG A 86 2.18 -4.36 0.55
CA ARG A 86 3.02 -5.54 0.33
C ARG A 86 4.46 -5.11 0.54
N PRO A 87 5.17 -5.70 1.52
CA PRO A 87 6.60 -5.51 1.56
C PRO A 87 7.17 -6.05 0.25
N HIS A 88 7.75 -5.18 -0.57
CA HIS A 88 8.70 -5.63 -1.57
C HIS A 88 9.76 -6.40 -0.80
N ASN A 89 9.74 -7.73 -0.94
CA ASN A 89 10.69 -8.60 -0.27
C ASN A 89 11.91 -8.70 -1.20
N PRO A 90 12.97 -7.91 -0.99
CA PRO A 90 14.16 -7.98 -1.83
C PRO A 90 14.87 -9.33 -1.71
N ASN A 91 14.52 -10.19 -0.74
CA ASN A 91 15.12 -11.51 -0.55
C ASN A 91 14.42 -12.62 -1.35
N ASN A 92 13.20 -12.41 -1.83
CA ASN A 92 12.47 -13.39 -2.67
C ASN A 92 12.52 -13.07 -4.17
N SER A 93 13.06 -11.92 -4.55
CA SER A 93 13.34 -11.62 -5.95
C SER A 93 14.73 -12.15 -6.30
N PHE A 94 14.84 -12.96 -7.34
CA PHE A 94 16.12 -13.28 -8.02
C PHE A 94 16.86 -12.04 -8.56
N LEU A 95 16.33 -10.85 -8.31
CA LEU A 95 16.83 -9.56 -8.75
C LEU A 95 17.95 -9.10 -7.79
N PRO A 96 19.14 -8.77 -8.29
CA PRO A 96 20.22 -8.24 -7.46
C PRO A 96 19.76 -7.00 -6.67
N LYS A 97 20.25 -6.85 -5.42
CA LYS A 97 19.95 -5.73 -4.49
C LYS A 97 20.13 -4.31 -5.07
N LYS A 98 20.64 -4.17 -6.30
CA LYS A 98 20.86 -2.92 -7.01
C LYS A 98 19.69 -2.50 -7.91
N ASP A 99 18.68 -3.36 -8.09
CA ASP A 99 17.60 -3.06 -9.03
C ASP A 99 16.69 -1.95 -8.50
N ILE A 100 16.47 -0.97 -9.38
CA ILE A 100 15.56 0.14 -9.10
C ILE A 100 14.16 -0.38 -9.35
N ILE A 101 13.38 -0.51 -8.28
CA ILE A 101 11.95 -0.80 -8.41
C ILE A 101 11.22 0.52 -8.55
N VAL A 102 10.35 0.60 -9.55
CA VAL A 102 9.65 1.80 -9.98
C VAL A 102 8.17 1.50 -10.18
N GLU A 103 7.34 2.46 -9.82
CA GLU A 103 5.88 2.41 -10.03
C GLU A 103 5.45 3.60 -10.88
N TYR A 104 4.57 3.33 -11.85
CA TYR A 104 4.09 4.32 -12.81
C TYR A 104 2.57 4.46 -12.76
N ALA A 105 2.06 5.64 -13.11
CA ALA A 105 0.64 5.89 -13.38
C ALA A 105 0.51 6.73 -14.65
N ASP A 106 -0.15 6.20 -15.69
CA ASP A 106 -0.21 6.79 -17.03
C ASP A 106 1.18 7.30 -17.51
N ASP A 107 2.17 6.40 -17.52
CA ASP A 107 3.57 6.67 -17.92
C ASP A 107 4.35 7.68 -17.05
N LYS A 108 3.75 8.22 -15.99
CA LYS A 108 4.43 9.09 -15.03
C LYS A 108 5.02 8.27 -13.89
N LEU A 109 6.32 8.43 -13.61
CA LEU A 109 6.98 7.84 -12.44
C LEU A 109 6.34 8.38 -11.15
N VAL A 110 5.72 7.50 -10.37
CA VAL A 110 5.04 7.83 -9.11
C VAL A 110 5.91 7.55 -7.91
N TRP A 111 6.60 6.41 -7.92
CA TRP A 111 7.42 5.97 -6.81
C TRP A 111 8.65 5.20 -7.28
N SER A 112 9.71 5.23 -6.48
CA SER A 112 10.78 4.25 -6.56
C SER A 112 11.33 3.93 -5.18
N ASN A 113 11.99 2.78 -5.05
CA ASN A 113 12.68 2.38 -3.82
C ASN A 113 13.77 3.39 -3.36
N ARG A 114 14.18 4.33 -4.21
CA ARG A 114 15.11 5.43 -3.88
C ARG A 114 14.45 6.65 -3.21
N MET A 115 13.11 6.79 -3.29
CA MET A 115 12.40 8.00 -2.84
C MET A 115 12.23 8.11 -1.31
N LYS A 116 12.75 7.15 -0.52
CA LYS A 116 12.63 7.12 0.96
C LYS A 116 11.19 7.34 1.47
N LYS A 117 10.23 6.79 0.73
CA LYS A 117 8.79 6.77 1.02
C LYS A 117 8.31 5.33 0.91
N THR A 118 7.31 4.94 1.69
CA THR A 118 6.63 3.65 1.50
C THR A 118 5.63 3.76 0.35
N PHE A 119 5.65 2.81 -0.58
CA PHE A 119 4.57 2.64 -1.54
C PHE A 119 3.47 1.78 -0.94
N TYR A 120 2.23 2.24 -1.03
CA TYR A 120 1.05 1.45 -0.68
C TYR A 120 0.29 1.16 -1.97
N GLU A 121 0.02 -0.13 -2.21
CA GLU A 121 -0.60 -0.60 -3.45
C GLU A 121 -2.03 -0.10 -3.60
N GLU A 122 -2.77 -0.02 -2.48
CA GLU A 122 -4.19 0.33 -2.50
C GLU A 122 -4.62 1.08 -1.23
N CYS A 123 -5.56 2.02 -1.37
CA CYS A 123 -6.26 2.65 -0.26
C CYS A 123 -7.73 2.20 -0.21
N LEU A 124 -8.05 1.35 0.77
CA LEU A 124 -9.30 0.59 0.85
C LEU A 124 -10.50 1.39 1.35
N ASN A 125 -10.26 2.56 1.97
CA ASN A 125 -11.32 3.44 2.45
C ASN A 125 -11.48 4.70 1.59
N MET A 126 -10.88 4.72 0.40
CA MET A 126 -10.99 5.85 -0.53
C MET A 126 -11.59 5.44 -1.87
N CYS A 127 -12.14 6.44 -2.54
CA CYS A 127 -12.64 6.35 -3.90
C CYS A 127 -12.44 7.72 -4.56
N GLY A 128 -11.60 7.80 -5.59
CA GLY A 128 -11.09 9.08 -6.10
C GLY A 128 -10.48 9.92 -4.96
N LEU A 129 -10.96 11.16 -4.80
CA LEU A 129 -10.53 12.05 -3.69
C LEU A 129 -11.47 12.01 -2.48
N PHE A 130 -12.39 11.05 -2.40
CA PHE A 130 -13.36 10.96 -1.31
C PHE A 130 -13.00 9.80 -0.39
N ILE A 131 -12.87 10.10 0.91
CA ILE A 131 -12.51 9.12 1.93
C ILE A 131 -13.69 8.83 2.85
N ASN A 132 -13.86 7.55 3.19
CA ASN A 132 -14.72 7.13 4.29
C ASN A 132 -13.91 7.08 5.59
N ASN A 133 -13.90 8.19 6.31
CA ASN A 133 -13.48 8.22 7.70
C ASN A 133 -14.72 8.01 8.57
N ASN A 134 -15.04 6.76 8.89
CA ASN A 134 -16.07 6.41 9.89
C ASN A 134 -15.77 6.97 11.30
N VAL A 135 -14.65 7.66 11.48
CA VAL A 135 -14.40 8.48 12.66
C VAL A 135 -15.34 9.68 12.58
N LYS A 136 -16.43 9.63 13.35
CA LYS A 136 -17.22 10.80 13.72
C LYS A 136 -16.26 11.91 14.16
N SER A 137 -15.93 12.84 13.26
CA SER A 137 -15.33 14.12 13.63
C SER A 137 -16.43 14.89 14.37
N LYS A 138 -16.60 14.61 15.66
CA LYS A 138 -17.38 15.45 16.55
C LYS A 138 -16.73 16.82 16.80
N GLU A 139 -15.64 17.16 16.12
CA GLU A 139 -14.94 18.44 16.25
C GLU A 139 -14.62 19.09 14.90
N CYS A 140 -15.63 19.27 14.05
CA CYS A 140 -15.63 20.32 13.02
C CYS A 140 -16.96 21.10 13.07
N LEU A 141 -17.41 21.41 14.29
CA LEU A 141 -18.55 22.29 14.57
C LEU A 141 -18.22 23.23 15.76
N ILE A 142 -17.04 23.84 15.78
CA ILE A 142 -16.67 24.97 16.66
C ILE A 142 -15.54 25.69 15.89
N ASN A 143 -15.59 26.92 15.40
CA ASN A 143 -16.45 28.07 15.62
C ASN A 143 -16.72 28.81 14.29
N LYS A 144 -17.89 29.43 14.25
CA LYS A 144 -18.34 30.43 13.27
C LYS A 144 -17.62 31.76 13.51
#